data_AF-A0A3P1XY95-F1
#
_entry.id   AF-A0A3P1XY95-F1
#
_cell.length_a   1.000
_cell.length_b   1.000
_cell.length_c   1.000
_cell.angle_alpha   90.00
_cell.angle_beta   90.00
_cell.angle_gamma   90.00
#
_symmetry.space_group_name_H-M   'P 1'
#
loop_
_entity.id
_entity.type
_entity.pdbx_description
1 polymer ?
#
loop_
_entity_poly.entity_id
_entity_poly.type
_entity_poly.pdbx_seq_one_letter_code
_entity_poly.pdbx_strand_id
1 'polypeptide(L)'
;MNFDLGSGSVRSVIRGEVAGSVRLMGLALTALAVWVAVSWTADWAGAAVSSLAVQEGRYRTLTALAEEYRALAPASGTGTEAVDVPTVFTQVSERMSLGSRVNRIAPDGKNQSIEVNRLYAEELTELVRELAARGVHFLSSEVRALPAGKERLFTVSAIIGPLQGDGPSARREADR
;
A
#
# COMPACT_ATOMS: atom_id res chain seq x y z
N MET A 1 -5.81 -17.38 -55.91
CA MET A 1 -5.99 -18.59 -55.07
C MET A 1 -5.51 -19.79 -55.85
N ASN A 2 -4.42 -20.43 -55.40
CA ASN A 2 -4.24 -21.88 -55.45
C ASN A 2 -2.93 -22.22 -54.73
N PHE A 3 -3.05 -22.64 -53.46
CA PHE A 3 -1.97 -23.27 -52.71
C PHE A 3 -2.02 -24.77 -53.00
N ASP A 4 -1.50 -25.19 -54.15
CA ASP A 4 -1.55 -26.60 -54.59
C ASP A 4 -0.16 -27.20 -54.84
N LEU A 5 0.80 -26.85 -53.98
CA LEU A 5 2.19 -27.34 -54.04
C LEU A 5 2.65 -28.08 -52.77
N GLY A 6 1.80 -28.24 -51.75
CA GLY A 6 2.16 -28.89 -50.48
C GLY A 6 1.55 -30.28 -50.22
N SER A 7 0.48 -30.63 -50.95
CA SER A 7 -0.35 -31.81 -50.66
C SER A 7 0.26 -33.13 -51.17
N GLY A 8 1.03 -33.08 -52.26
CA GLY A 8 1.71 -34.26 -52.82
C GLY A 8 2.83 -34.80 -51.94
N SER A 9 3.63 -33.91 -51.34
CA SER A 9 4.73 -34.29 -50.45
C SER A 9 4.24 -34.89 -49.13
N VAL A 10 3.11 -34.42 -48.61
CA VAL A 10 2.51 -34.95 -47.38
C VAL A 10 1.97 -36.38 -47.60
N ARG A 11 1.45 -36.67 -48.80
CA ARG A 11 0.92 -38.01 -49.13
C ARG A 11 2.01 -39.04 -49.42
N SER A 12 3.16 -38.66 -49.99
CA SER A 12 4.25 -39.62 -50.21
C SER A 12 4.94 -40.06 -48.92
N VAL A 13 5.02 -39.16 -47.93
CA VAL A 13 5.54 -39.45 -46.59
C VAL A 13 4.69 -40.50 -45.86
N ILE A 14 3.38 -40.49 -46.06
CA ILE A 14 2.45 -41.48 -45.47
C ILE A 14 2.57 -42.85 -46.17
N ARG A 15 3.00 -42.90 -47.43
CA ARG A 15 3.09 -44.12 -48.24
C ARG A 15 4.39 -44.92 -48.03
N GLY A 16 5.35 -44.41 -47.26
CA GLY A 16 6.43 -45.24 -46.70
C GLY A 16 7.70 -45.40 -47.54
N GLU A 17 7.93 -44.60 -48.59
CA GLU A 17 9.15 -44.71 -49.41
C GLU A 17 10.35 -43.85 -48.91
N VAL A 18 10.16 -42.95 -47.93
CA VAL A 18 11.23 -42.11 -47.33
C VAL A 18 11.22 -42.23 -45.80
N ALA A 19 10.94 -43.43 -45.30
CA ALA A 19 10.48 -43.67 -43.94
C ALA A 19 11.49 -43.33 -42.82
N GLY A 20 12.80 -43.35 -43.08
CA GLY A 20 13.82 -43.08 -42.06
C GLY A 20 13.93 -41.59 -41.69
N SER A 21 14.25 -40.75 -42.68
CA SER A 21 14.58 -39.34 -42.43
C SER A 21 13.38 -38.51 -42.01
N VAL A 22 12.18 -38.78 -42.53
CA VAL A 22 11.00 -37.97 -42.21
C VAL A 22 10.42 -38.30 -40.83
N ARG A 23 10.53 -39.57 -40.40
CA ARG A 23 10.20 -39.97 -39.02
C ARG A 23 11.18 -39.36 -38.02
N LEU A 24 12.49 -39.34 -38.35
CA LEU A 24 13.51 -38.66 -37.55
C LEU A 24 13.27 -37.15 -37.49
N MET A 25 12.91 -36.51 -38.60
CA MET A 25 12.56 -35.09 -38.64
C MET A 25 11.32 -34.80 -37.77
N GLY A 26 10.28 -35.65 -37.86
CA GLY A 26 9.08 -35.54 -37.03
C GLY A 26 9.40 -35.67 -35.53
N LEU A 27 10.22 -36.66 -35.16
CA LEU A 27 10.69 -36.86 -33.78
C LEU A 27 11.56 -35.70 -33.27
N ALA A 28 12.43 -35.16 -34.12
CA ALA A 28 13.27 -34.02 -33.78
C ALA A 28 12.41 -32.77 -33.54
N LEU A 29 11.39 -32.53 -34.36
CA LEU A 29 10.47 -31.42 -34.19
C LEU A 29 9.60 -31.55 -32.94
N THR A 30 9.13 -32.75 -32.61
CA THR A 30 8.36 -32.96 -31.37
C THR A 30 9.25 -32.84 -30.14
N ALA A 31 10.48 -33.37 -30.17
CA ALA A 31 11.44 -33.19 -29.10
C ALA A 31 11.78 -31.71 -28.89
N LEU A 32 11.96 -30.95 -29.98
CA LEU A 32 12.19 -29.51 -29.92
C LEU A 32 10.97 -28.76 -29.36
N ALA A 33 9.76 -29.12 -29.78
CA ALA A 33 8.53 -28.52 -29.29
C ALA A 33 8.33 -28.77 -27.79
N VAL A 34 8.58 -30.00 -27.33
CA VAL A 34 8.56 -30.36 -25.90
C VAL A 34 9.64 -29.57 -25.14
N TRP A 35 10.84 -29.47 -25.69
CA TRP A 35 11.93 -28.69 -25.08
C TRP A 35 11.57 -27.22 -24.91
N VAL A 36 11.03 -26.58 -25.95
CA VAL A 36 10.58 -25.18 -25.91
C VAL A 36 9.46 -25.00 -24.90
N ALA A 37 8.48 -25.91 -24.86
CA ALA A 37 7.38 -25.86 -23.91
C ALA A 37 7.88 -25.97 -22.46
N VAL A 38 8.79 -26.90 -22.17
CA VAL A 38 9.38 -27.09 -20.83
C VAL A 38 10.25 -25.89 -20.43
N SER A 39 11.04 -25.35 -21.35
CA SER A 39 11.89 -24.18 -21.09
C SER A 39 11.05 -22.94 -20.78
N TRP A 40 9.92 -22.78 -21.48
CA TRP A 40 9.03 -21.65 -21.26
C TRP A 40 8.30 -21.75 -19.91
N THR A 41 7.80 -22.93 -19.52
CA THR A 41 7.15 -23.09 -18.20
C THR A 41 8.12 -22.92 -17.03
N ALA A 42 9.39 -23.32 -17.20
CA ALA A 42 10.43 -23.09 -16.20
C ALA A 42 10.73 -21.60 -15.99
N ASP A 43 10.72 -20.80 -17.06
CA ASP A 43 10.96 -19.36 -17.01
C ASP A 43 9.81 -18.62 -16.29
N TRP A 44 8.56 -19.01 -16.55
CA TRP A 44 7.39 -18.52 -15.83
C TRP A 44 7.42 -18.86 -14.34
N ALA A 45 7.85 -20.07 -13.97
CA ALA A 45 7.99 -20.47 -12.57
C ALA A 45 9.07 -19.66 -11.84
N GLY A 46 10.21 -19.38 -12.49
CA GLY A 46 11.27 -18.53 -11.94
C GLY A 46 10.85 -17.07 -11.76
N ALA A 47 10.16 -16.50 -12.75
CA ALA A 47 9.61 -15.14 -12.68
C ALA A 47 8.54 -15.00 -11.58
N ALA A 48 7.65 -15.99 -11.43
CA ALA A 48 6.64 -16.01 -10.37
C ALA A 48 7.29 -16.05 -8.98
N VAL A 49 8.25 -16.95 -8.74
CA VAL A 49 8.93 -17.10 -7.45
C VAL A 49 9.77 -15.86 -7.08
N SER A 50 10.46 -15.25 -8.05
CA SER A 50 11.24 -14.03 -7.79
C SER A 50 10.35 -12.83 -7.43
N SER A 51 9.20 -12.68 -8.09
CA SER A 51 8.24 -11.63 -7.76
C SER A 51 7.62 -11.82 -6.37
N LEU A 52 7.39 -13.07 -5.97
CA LEU A 52 6.87 -13.44 -4.66
C LEU A 52 7.90 -13.16 -3.56
N ALA A 53 9.17 -13.50 -3.77
CA ALA A 53 10.25 -13.22 -2.83
C ALA A 53 10.48 -11.69 -2.64
N VAL A 54 10.36 -10.91 -3.72
CA VAL A 54 10.43 -9.45 -3.65
C VAL A 54 9.22 -8.87 -2.90
N GLN A 55 8.03 -9.41 -3.10
CA GLN A 55 6.82 -9.00 -2.37
C GLN A 55 6.89 -9.38 -0.88
N GLU A 56 7.36 -10.57 -0.56
CA GLU A 56 7.56 -11.04 0.81
C GLU A 56 8.60 -10.19 1.55
N GLY A 57 9.70 -9.83 0.89
CA GLY A 57 10.70 -8.92 1.45
C GLY A 57 10.14 -7.53 1.74
N ARG A 58 9.34 -6.96 0.82
CA ARG A 58 8.66 -5.67 1.03
C ARG A 58 7.64 -5.75 2.16
N TYR A 59 6.85 -6.82 2.22
CA TYR A 59 5.87 -7.03 3.28
C TYR A 59 6.54 -7.11 4.64
N ARG A 60 7.62 -7.91 4.78
CA ARG A 60 8.40 -8.01 6.03
C ARG A 60 8.97 -6.66 6.48
N THR A 61 9.44 -5.87 5.53
CA THR A 61 9.97 -4.53 5.80
C THR A 61 8.86 -3.61 6.33
N LEU A 62 7.69 -3.63 5.70
CA LEU A 62 6.53 -2.83 6.14
C LEU A 62 5.99 -3.29 7.50
N THR A 63 5.94 -4.59 7.77
CA THR A 63 5.52 -5.10 9.09
C THR A 63 6.50 -4.74 10.19
N ALA A 64 7.81 -4.81 9.93
CA ALA A 64 8.82 -4.40 10.90
C ALA A 64 8.73 -2.90 11.21
N LEU A 65 8.56 -2.05 10.19
CA LEU A 65 8.32 -0.61 10.36
C LEU A 65 7.02 -0.33 11.14
N ALA A 66 5.95 -1.07 10.87
CA ALA A 66 4.70 -0.93 11.58
C ALA A 66 4.82 -1.35 13.06
N GLU A 67 5.57 -2.42 13.35
CA GLU A 67 5.86 -2.86 14.72
C GLU A 67 6.75 -1.86 15.48
N GLU A 68 7.78 -1.32 14.82
CA GLU A 68 8.63 -0.27 15.39
C GLU A 68 7.81 0.97 15.73
N TYR A 69 6.95 1.42 14.80
CA TYR A 69 6.04 2.54 15.04
C TYR A 69 5.06 2.25 16.19
N ARG A 70 4.58 1.00 16.32
CA ARG A 70 3.71 0.58 17.42
C ARG A 70 4.44 0.52 18.76
N ALA A 71 5.71 0.14 18.77
CA ALA A 71 6.55 0.15 19.97
C ALA A 71 6.89 1.59 20.43
N LEU A 72 6.94 2.52 19.49
CA LEU A 72 7.03 3.96 19.74
C LEU A 72 5.69 4.60 20.14
N ALA A 73 4.56 3.91 19.94
CA ALA A 73 3.28 4.38 20.45
C ALA A 73 3.35 4.39 21.98
N PRO A 74 3.07 5.52 22.65
CA PRO A 74 3.02 5.55 24.10
C PRO A 74 2.04 4.47 24.56
N ALA A 75 2.49 3.60 25.48
CA ALA A 75 1.66 2.59 26.11
C ALA A 75 0.33 3.25 26.47
N SER A 76 -0.77 2.74 25.89
CA SER A 76 -2.11 3.31 26.05
C SER A 76 -2.28 3.71 27.50
N GLY A 77 -2.28 5.02 27.74
CA GLY A 77 -2.20 5.60 29.06
C GLY A 77 -3.32 5.00 29.90
N THR A 78 -2.91 4.32 30.96
CA THR A 78 -3.78 3.96 32.07
C THR A 78 -4.50 5.21 32.55
N GLY A 79 -5.82 5.20 32.53
CA GLY A 79 -6.60 6.19 33.26
C GLY A 79 -7.43 7.10 32.38
N THR A 80 -8.73 6.93 32.54
CA THR A 80 -9.83 7.83 32.22
C THR A 80 -9.62 9.24 32.79
N GLU A 81 -8.75 10.04 32.16
CA GLU A 81 -8.82 11.49 32.27
C GLU A 81 -9.25 12.04 30.92
N ALA A 82 -10.29 12.87 30.91
CA ALA A 82 -10.80 13.44 29.67
C ALA A 82 -9.72 14.37 29.12
N VAL A 83 -8.97 13.90 28.12
CA VAL A 83 -7.95 14.69 27.44
C VAL A 83 -8.62 15.90 26.80
N ASP A 84 -8.23 17.10 27.24
CA ASP A 84 -8.72 18.36 26.70
C ASP A 84 -8.06 18.65 25.34
N VAL A 85 -8.63 18.05 24.29
CA VAL A 85 -8.10 18.08 22.92
C VAL A 85 -7.82 19.51 22.42
N PRO A 86 -8.72 20.51 22.58
CA PRO A 86 -8.43 21.89 22.22
C PRO A 86 -7.19 22.48 22.91
N THR A 87 -7.06 22.28 24.22
CA THR A 87 -5.94 22.83 25.00
C THR A 87 -4.63 22.16 24.60
N VAL A 88 -4.63 20.83 24.45
CA VAL A 88 -3.46 20.07 24.00
C VAL A 88 -3.02 20.53 22.60
N PHE A 89 -3.95 20.67 21.66
CA PHE A 89 -3.62 21.15 20.32
C PHE A 89 -3.07 22.57 20.34
N THR A 90 -3.66 23.47 21.13
CA THR A 90 -3.20 24.86 21.26
C THR A 90 -1.75 24.89 21.78
N GLN A 91 -1.45 24.17 22.86
CA GLN A 91 -0.10 24.10 23.43
C GLN A 91 0.94 23.54 22.44
N VAL A 92 0.59 22.48 21.69
CA VAL A 92 1.48 21.91 20.68
C VAL A 92 1.68 22.90 19.52
N SER A 93 0.61 23.55 19.06
CA SER A 93 0.68 24.54 17.98
C SER A 93 1.53 25.75 18.34
N GLU A 94 1.48 26.22 19.59
CA GLU A 94 2.31 27.31 20.09
C GLU A 94 3.78 26.90 20.20
N ARG A 95 4.05 25.72 20.78
CA ARG A 95 5.41 25.16 20.89
C ARG A 95 6.08 25.01 19.53
N MET A 96 5.32 24.61 18.52
CA MET A 96 5.79 24.46 17.14
C MET A 96 5.71 25.75 16.32
N SER A 97 5.31 26.89 16.92
CA SER A 97 5.16 28.18 16.25
C SER A 97 4.23 28.15 15.02
N LEU A 98 3.19 27.31 15.06
CA LEU A 98 2.23 27.12 13.96
C LEU A 98 1.09 28.15 13.94
N GLY A 99 1.04 29.09 14.89
CA GLY A 99 -0.12 29.96 15.11
C GLY A 99 -0.67 30.67 13.85
N SER A 100 0.20 31.22 12.99
CA SER A 100 -0.23 31.88 11.73
C SER A 100 -0.60 30.91 10.61
N ARG A 101 -0.29 29.62 10.79
CA ARG A 101 -0.50 28.54 9.81
C ARG A 101 -1.75 27.71 10.12
N VAL A 102 -2.29 27.81 11.34
CA VAL A 102 -3.57 27.20 11.69
C VAL A 102 -4.70 28.05 11.11
N ASN A 103 -5.42 27.50 10.15
CA ASN A 103 -6.51 28.17 9.44
C ASN A 103 -7.86 27.97 10.13
N ARG A 104 -8.07 26.79 10.73
CA ARG A 104 -9.34 26.44 11.37
C ARG A 104 -9.11 25.54 12.58
N ILE A 105 -9.85 25.84 13.64
CA ILE A 105 -10.04 24.97 14.81
C ILE A 105 -11.55 24.98 15.08
N ALA A 106 -12.24 23.85 14.91
CA ALA A 106 -13.68 23.74 15.11
C ALA A 106 -14.03 22.46 15.90
N PRO A 107 -14.95 22.53 16.87
CA PRO A 107 -15.38 21.35 17.61
C PRO A 107 -16.13 20.39 16.68
N ASP A 108 -15.83 19.10 16.81
CA ASP A 108 -16.46 17.99 16.06
C ASP A 108 -16.91 16.90 17.04
N GLY A 109 -18.03 17.16 17.74
CA GLY A 109 -18.53 16.28 18.79
C GLY A 109 -17.57 16.21 19.99
N LYS A 110 -16.95 15.04 20.20
CA LYS A 110 -15.91 14.82 21.24
C LYS A 110 -14.48 15.06 20.72
N ASN A 111 -14.36 15.33 19.43
CA ASN A 111 -13.10 15.49 18.71
C ASN A 111 -12.96 16.96 18.26
N GLN A 112 -11.82 17.29 17.66
CA GLN A 112 -11.55 18.61 17.11
C GLN A 112 -11.20 18.50 15.62
N SER A 113 -11.89 19.28 14.78
CA SER A 113 -11.47 19.51 13.40
C SER A 113 -10.43 20.62 13.37
N ILE A 114 -9.29 20.34 12.74
CA ILE A 114 -8.18 21.26 12.56
C ILE A 114 -7.82 21.38 11.08
N GLU A 115 -7.39 22.57 10.68
CA GLU A 115 -6.81 22.81 9.36
C GLU A 115 -5.53 23.60 9.53
N VAL A 116 -4.42 23.03 9.08
CA VAL A 116 -3.08 23.63 9.17
C VAL A 116 -2.46 23.68 7.78
N ASN A 117 -2.03 24.87 7.39
CA ASN A 117 -1.47 25.15 6.06
C ASN A 117 0.04 25.26 6.11
N ARG A 118 0.70 25.04 4.96
CA ARG A 118 2.14 25.32 4.78
C ARG A 118 3.03 24.61 5.80
N LEU A 119 2.77 23.33 6.04
CA LEU A 119 3.62 22.46 6.84
C LEU A 119 4.71 21.82 5.99
N TYR A 120 5.94 21.77 6.49
CA TYR A 120 6.96 20.88 5.95
C TYR A 120 6.69 19.42 6.36
N ALA A 121 7.34 18.45 5.70
CA ALA A 121 7.15 17.04 6.02
C ALA A 121 7.59 16.71 7.46
N GLU A 122 8.67 17.35 7.89
CA GLU A 122 9.28 17.22 9.21
C GLU A 122 8.36 17.81 10.28
N GLU A 123 7.81 19.01 10.03
CA GLU A 123 6.85 19.66 10.93
C GLU A 123 5.57 18.83 11.07
N LEU A 124 5.07 18.23 9.98
CA LEU A 124 3.90 17.34 10.07
C LEU A 124 4.20 16.11 10.94
N THR A 125 5.37 15.50 10.75
CA THR A 125 5.79 14.33 11.53
C THR A 125 5.94 14.68 13.02
N GLU A 126 6.53 15.83 13.32
CA GLU A 126 6.68 16.34 14.67
C GLU A 126 5.33 16.67 15.32
N LEU A 127 4.38 17.25 14.56
CA LEU A 127 3.03 17.53 15.03
C LEU A 127 2.30 16.25 15.44
N VAL A 128 2.36 15.20 14.61
CA VAL A 128 1.78 13.89 14.92
C VAL A 128 2.40 13.32 16.19
N ARG A 129 3.72 13.43 16.34
CA ARG A 129 4.45 12.90 17.50
C ARG A 129 4.13 13.65 18.79
N GLU A 130 4.13 14.98 18.78
CA GLU A 130 3.85 15.81 19.95
C GLU A 130 2.38 15.68 20.41
N LEU A 131 1.44 15.51 19.48
CA LEU A 131 0.05 15.21 19.82
C LEU A 131 -0.10 13.81 20.43
N ALA A 132 0.51 12.80 19.80
CA ALA A 132 0.45 11.41 20.28
C ALA A 132 1.06 11.26 21.67
N ALA A 133 2.16 11.97 21.97
CA ALA A 133 2.79 12.00 23.29
C ALA A 133 1.86 12.52 24.39
N ARG A 134 0.80 13.25 24.03
CA ARG A 134 -0.23 13.79 24.93
C ARG A 134 -1.58 13.06 24.81
N GLY A 135 -1.59 11.89 24.17
CA GLY A 135 -2.79 11.06 24.02
C GLY A 135 -3.80 11.57 22.99
N VAL A 136 -3.43 12.53 22.14
CA VAL A 136 -4.26 13.04 21.04
C VAL A 136 -3.74 12.50 19.72
N HIS A 137 -4.63 11.94 18.90
CA HIS A 137 -4.25 11.29 17.66
C HIS A 137 -5.07 11.82 16.49
N PHE A 138 -4.51 11.70 15.29
CA PHE A 138 -5.25 11.92 14.05
C PHE A 138 -6.19 10.74 13.82
N LEU A 139 -7.50 10.99 13.88
CA LEU A 139 -8.56 10.00 13.64
C LEU A 139 -8.88 9.90 12.15
N SER A 140 -8.86 11.06 11.48
CA SER A 140 -9.01 11.18 10.03
C SER A 140 -8.16 12.36 9.57
N SER A 141 -7.53 12.23 8.40
CA SER A 141 -6.69 13.30 7.86
C SER A 141 -6.70 13.28 6.33
N GLU A 142 -6.90 14.44 5.75
CA GLU A 142 -6.64 14.73 4.35
C GLU A 142 -5.37 15.59 4.24
N VAL A 143 -4.39 15.10 3.50
CA VAL A 143 -3.12 15.77 3.27
C VAL A 143 -3.02 16.17 1.80
N ARG A 144 -2.94 17.48 1.54
CA ARG A 144 -2.76 18.06 0.21
C ARG A 144 -1.36 18.60 0.06
N ALA A 145 -0.65 18.15 -0.96
CA ALA A 145 0.67 18.68 -1.30
C ALA A 145 0.54 19.90 -2.22
N LEU A 146 1.16 21.00 -1.83
CA LEU A 146 1.27 22.24 -2.58
C LEU A 146 2.73 22.42 -3.01
N PRO A 147 3.01 22.58 -4.31
CA PRO A 147 4.38 22.86 -4.76
C PRO A 147 4.79 24.26 -4.32
N ALA A 148 5.92 24.37 -3.63
CA ALA A 148 6.51 25.62 -3.17
C ALA A 148 7.96 25.73 -3.67
N GLY A 149 8.12 26.04 -4.96
CA GLY A 149 9.43 26.05 -5.61
C GLY A 149 10.02 24.65 -5.71
N LYS A 150 11.14 24.39 -5.01
CA LYS A 150 11.79 23.06 -4.97
C LYS A 150 11.30 22.17 -3.84
N GLU A 151 10.54 22.72 -2.90
CA GLU A 151 10.03 22.02 -1.72
C GLU A 151 8.54 21.77 -1.85
N ARG A 152 8.04 20.79 -1.08
CA ARG A 152 6.62 20.47 -1.00
C ARG A 152 6.11 20.91 0.36
N LEU A 153 5.13 21.79 0.34
CA LEU A 153 4.39 22.16 1.53
C LEU A 153 3.11 21.34 1.59
N PHE A 154 2.64 21.08 2.80
CA PHE A 154 1.43 20.32 3.05
C PHE A 154 0.37 21.20 3.68
N THR A 155 -0.85 21.05 3.19
CA THR A 155 -2.07 21.47 3.87
C THR A 155 -2.71 20.23 4.46
N VAL A 156 -2.95 20.24 5.76
CA VAL A 156 -3.53 19.11 6.49
C VAL A 156 -4.87 19.57 7.07
N SER A 157 -5.93 18.91 6.63
CA SER A 157 -7.25 18.99 7.25
C SER A 157 -7.47 17.68 8.01
N ALA A 158 -7.71 17.75 9.31
CA ALA A 158 -7.80 16.56 10.14
C ALA A 158 -8.85 16.66 11.23
N ILE A 159 -9.32 15.49 11.65
CA ILE A 159 -10.07 15.31 12.89
C ILE A 159 -9.09 14.68 13.89
N ILE A 160 -8.85 15.38 14.99
CA ILE A 160 -8.00 14.92 16.09
C ILE A 160 -8.85 14.60 17.32
N GLY A 161 -8.43 13.61 18.09
CA GLY A 161 -9.11 13.24 19.33
C GLY A 161 -8.36 12.15 20.08
N PRO A 162 -8.81 11.80 21.29
CA PRO A 162 -8.24 10.69 22.03
C PRO A 162 -8.47 9.38 21.28
N LEU A 163 -7.54 8.43 21.42
CA LEU A 163 -7.70 7.09 20.86
C LEU A 163 -8.86 6.40 21.61
N GLN A 164 -10.07 6.44 21.04
CA GLN A 164 -11.18 5.65 21.54
C GLN A 164 -10.82 4.19 21.32
N GLY A 165 -10.64 3.43 22.40
CA GLY A 165 -10.76 1.98 22.29
C GLY A 165 -12.17 1.70 21.77
N ASP A 166 -12.28 1.07 20.61
CA ASP A 166 -13.54 0.54 20.10
C ASP A 166 -14.14 -0.41 21.14
N GLY A 167 -14.96 0.12 22.03
CA GLY A 167 -15.97 -0.66 22.71
C GLY A 167 -17.05 -0.98 21.68
N PRO A 168 -17.46 -2.25 21.52
CA PRO A 168 -18.40 -2.65 20.48
C PRO A 168 -19.64 -1.76 20.55
N SER A 169 -19.92 -1.12 19.42
CA SER A 169 -21.09 -0.31 19.15
C SER A 169 -22.31 -0.97 19.77
N ALA A 170 -22.86 -0.35 20.80
CA ALA A 170 -24.12 -0.75 21.40
C ALA A 170 -25.20 -0.63 20.33
N ARG A 171 -25.42 -1.73 19.62
CA ARG A 171 -26.59 -2.00 18.79
C ARG A 171 -27.80 -2.05 19.73
N ARG A 172 -28.30 -0.87 20.11
CA ARG A 172 -29.68 -0.70 20.56
C ARG A 172 -30.51 -0.37 19.33
N GLU A 173 -30.76 -1.42 18.56
CA GLU A 173 -31.88 -1.46 17.65
C GLU A 173 -33.13 -1.44 18.53
N ALA A 174 -33.94 -0.42 18.31
CA ALA A 174 -35.21 -0.23 18.99
C ALA A 174 -36.18 -1.30 18.52
N ASP A 175 -36.69 -2.11 19.44
CA ASP A 175 -37.91 -2.88 19.21
C ASP A 175 -39.02 -2.21 20.02
N ARG A 176 -39.95 -1.61 19.29
CA ARG A 176 -41.30 -1.25 19.71
C ARG A 176 -42.27 -1.84 18.72
#